data_AF-A0A950L2X4-F1
#
_entry.id   AF-A0A950L2X4-F1
#
_cell.length_a   1.000
_cell.length_b   1.000
_cell.length_c   1.000
_cell.angle_alpha   90.00
_cell.angle_beta   90.00
_cell.angle_gamma   90.00
#
_symmetry.space_group_name_H-M   'P 1'
#
loop_
_entity.id
_entity.type
_entity.pdbx_description
1 polymer ?
#
loop_
_entity_poly.entity_id
_entity_poly.type
_entity_poly.pdbx_seq_one_letter_code
_entity_poly.pdbx_strand_id
1 'polypeptide(L)'
;MIQASFVKYSACLLGCIMAASTPATADGVRATDAAARTTSAVRARMSAAMTGLARYKMSGSLDDIARASHELRNSLGYSEVITLSTPELVTLRRDFVADYTALLSVLDGLEDPAFVESDDRYQPRICFMPPREPNGHQAMPCADPSEISDPATRAAYVTALQANATRNRQIGIQRRLRLVDEGVTTELQLVLQKFHGRAPDDSRALDAIVQKAGIREIRRVAIRAMY
;
A
#
# COMPACT_ATOMS: atom_id res chain seq x y z
N MET A 1 2.73 -52.78 19.99
CA MET A 1 3.16 -53.36 21.28
C MET A 1 4.21 -52.39 21.82
N ILE A 2 3.93 -51.54 22.79
CA ILE A 2 3.86 -51.85 24.23
C ILE A 2 2.80 -50.95 24.89
N GLN A 3 1.96 -51.57 25.72
CA GLN A 3 1.04 -50.94 26.66
C GLN A 3 1.81 -50.36 27.86
N ALA A 4 1.36 -49.24 28.41
CA ALA A 4 1.42 -49.01 29.84
C ALA A 4 0.34 -47.98 30.24
N SER A 5 -0.71 -48.50 30.84
CA SER A 5 -1.74 -47.76 31.56
C SER A 5 -1.19 -47.24 32.89
N PHE A 6 -1.51 -46.01 33.27
CA PHE A 6 -1.63 -45.64 34.68
C PHE A 6 -2.86 -44.77 34.89
N VAL A 7 -3.60 -45.16 35.92
CA VAL A 7 -4.93 -44.75 36.33
C VAL A 7 -4.77 -44.35 37.80
N LYS A 8 -5.21 -43.12 38.18
CA LYS A 8 -6.04 -42.78 39.37
C LYS A 8 -5.72 -41.47 40.12
N TYR A 9 -6.84 -40.75 40.34
CA TYR A 9 -7.31 -40.02 41.53
C TYR A 9 -6.87 -38.58 41.87
N SER A 10 -7.88 -37.84 42.36
CA SER A 10 -7.87 -36.65 43.24
C SER A 10 -7.68 -35.30 42.54
N ALA A 11 -8.49 -34.26 42.76
CA ALA A 11 -9.65 -34.07 43.64
C ALA A 11 -10.54 -32.95 43.06
N CYS A 12 -11.86 -33.13 43.15
CA CYS A 12 -12.84 -32.05 42.97
C CYS A 12 -12.69 -31.04 44.12
N LEU A 13 -12.01 -29.92 43.86
CA LEU A 13 -12.14 -28.71 44.68
C LEU A 13 -13.19 -27.81 44.02
N LEU A 14 -14.44 -28.05 44.42
CA LEU A 14 -15.59 -27.21 44.10
C LEU A 14 -15.49 -25.93 44.96
N GLY A 15 -14.65 -24.99 44.52
CA GLY A 15 -14.57 -23.66 45.11
C GLY A 15 -15.67 -22.77 44.55
N CYS A 16 -16.79 -22.65 45.26
CA CYS A 16 -17.78 -21.60 45.03
C CYS A 16 -17.16 -20.23 45.34
N ILE A 17 -16.48 -19.64 44.35
CA ILE A 17 -16.12 -18.22 44.39
C ILE A 17 -17.41 -17.44 44.10
N MET A 18 -18.05 -16.95 45.16
CA MET A 18 -19.09 -15.93 45.07
C MET A 18 -18.44 -14.64 44.56
N ALA A 19 -18.36 -14.51 43.23
CA ALA A 19 -17.92 -13.30 42.58
C ALA A 19 -18.93 -12.19 42.92
N ALA A 20 -18.55 -11.28 43.82
CA ALA A 20 -19.25 -10.04 44.04
C ALA A 20 -19.15 -9.22 42.75
N SER A 21 -20.15 -9.36 41.88
CA SER A 21 -20.35 -8.52 40.71
C SER A 21 -20.65 -7.10 41.18
N THR A 22 -19.62 -6.27 41.24
CA THR A 22 -19.76 -4.83 41.43
C THR A 22 -20.61 -4.29 40.27
N PRO A 23 -21.72 -3.57 40.56
CA PRO A 23 -22.56 -3.02 39.51
C PRO A 23 -21.72 -2.02 38.70
N ALA A 24 -21.62 -2.25 37.39
CA ALA A 24 -21.05 -1.29 36.46
C ALA A 24 -21.79 0.04 36.65
N THR A 25 -21.06 1.09 37.05
CA THR A 25 -21.62 2.43 37.19
C THR A 25 -22.08 2.93 35.82
N ALA A 26 -23.17 3.70 35.78
CA ALA A 26 -23.75 4.22 34.54
C ALA A 26 -22.74 5.02 33.68
N ASP A 27 -21.69 5.58 34.31
CA ASP A 27 -20.60 6.27 33.62
C ASP A 27 -19.68 5.33 32.83
N GLY A 28 -19.47 4.10 33.30
CA GLY A 28 -18.70 3.08 32.58
C GLY A 28 -19.36 2.65 31.28
N VAL A 29 -20.70 2.49 31.30
CA VAL A 29 -21.50 2.13 30.11
C VAL A 29 -21.46 3.24 29.06
N ARG A 30 -21.54 4.51 29.47
CA ARG A 30 -21.47 5.65 28.54
C ARG A 30 -20.10 5.79 27.86
N ALA A 31 -19.02 5.52 28.59
CA ALA A 31 -17.66 5.60 28.05
C ALA A 31 -17.40 4.50 26.99
N THR A 32 -17.87 3.27 27.23
CA THR A 32 -17.73 2.16 26.27
C THR A 32 -18.51 2.41 24.98
N ASP A 33 -19.70 3.02 25.07
CA ASP A 33 -20.49 3.35 23.88
C ASP A 33 -19.82 4.43 23.01
N ALA A 34 -19.14 5.40 23.63
CA ALA A 34 -18.43 6.45 22.90
C ALA A 34 -17.22 5.88 22.13
N ALA A 35 -16.42 5.03 22.77
CA ALA A 35 -15.25 4.41 22.14
C ALA A 35 -15.65 3.47 20.99
N ALA A 36 -16.71 2.66 21.19
CA ALA A 36 -17.26 1.82 20.14
C ALA A 36 -17.76 2.62 18.93
N ARG A 37 -18.42 3.76 19.15
CA ARG A 37 -18.84 4.68 18.07
C ARG A 37 -17.64 5.27 17.33
N THR A 38 -16.60 5.71 18.04
CA THR A 38 -15.37 6.23 17.42
C THR A 38 -14.69 5.15 16.57
N THR A 39 -14.51 3.94 17.10
CA THR A 39 -13.93 2.81 16.37
C THR A 39 -14.74 2.49 15.10
N SER A 40 -16.07 2.46 15.20
CA SER A 40 -16.96 2.23 14.06
C SER A 40 -16.82 3.33 12.99
N ALA A 41 -16.76 4.60 13.40
CA ALA A 41 -16.58 5.74 12.50
C ALA A 41 -15.21 5.75 11.80
N VAL A 42 -14.13 5.39 12.51
CA VAL A 42 -12.80 5.19 11.90
C VAL A 42 -12.86 4.10 10.84
N ARG A 43 -13.40 2.92 11.16
CA ARG A 43 -13.51 1.81 10.21
C ARG A 43 -14.38 2.12 9.00
N ALA A 44 -15.47 2.87 9.19
CA ALA A 44 -16.31 3.31 8.07
C ALA A 44 -15.51 4.20 7.10
N ARG A 45 -14.69 5.12 7.63
CA ARG A 45 -13.79 5.95 6.81
C ARG A 45 -12.70 5.13 6.13
N MET A 46 -12.10 4.15 6.82
CA MET A 46 -11.13 3.24 6.22
C MET A 46 -11.73 2.44 5.06
N SER A 47 -12.91 1.85 5.28
CA SER A 47 -13.66 1.13 4.24
C SER A 47 -13.98 2.04 3.05
N ALA A 48 -14.41 3.29 3.30
CA ALA A 48 -14.63 4.28 2.26
C ALA A 48 -13.34 4.59 1.46
N ALA A 49 -12.21 4.76 2.13
CA ALA A 49 -10.91 4.96 1.47
C ALA A 49 -10.54 3.77 0.56
N MET A 50 -10.80 2.54 1.02
CA MET A 50 -10.55 1.32 0.24
C MET A 50 -11.47 1.16 -0.98
N THR A 51 -12.55 1.95 -1.11
CA THR A 51 -13.28 2.05 -2.38
C THR A 51 -12.41 2.63 -3.50
N GLY A 52 -11.38 3.42 -3.17
CA GLY A 52 -10.38 3.88 -4.15
C GLY A 52 -9.61 2.74 -4.79
N LEU A 53 -9.29 1.68 -4.04
CA LEU A 53 -8.67 0.48 -4.60
C LEU A 53 -9.58 -0.25 -5.59
N ALA A 54 -10.89 -0.27 -5.32
CA ALA A 54 -11.87 -0.82 -6.25
C ALA A 54 -11.99 0.04 -7.53
N ARG A 55 -11.98 1.38 -7.41
CA ARG A 55 -11.95 2.30 -8.55
C ARG A 55 -10.69 2.09 -9.40
N TYR A 56 -9.53 1.95 -8.77
CA TYR A 56 -8.28 1.64 -9.47
C TYR A 56 -8.41 0.38 -10.34
N LYS A 57 -9.00 -0.70 -9.82
CA LYS A 57 -9.19 -1.94 -10.59
C LYS A 57 -10.06 -1.75 -11.84
N MET A 58 -10.92 -0.72 -11.85
CA MET A 58 -11.76 -0.37 -13.00
C MET A 58 -11.08 0.63 -13.95
N SER A 59 -10.32 1.59 -13.41
CA SER A 59 -9.78 2.73 -14.16
C SER A 59 -8.33 2.54 -14.62
N GLY A 60 -7.54 1.73 -13.90
CA GLY A 60 -6.08 1.68 -14.00
C GLY A 60 -5.38 2.95 -13.53
N SER A 61 -6.08 3.90 -12.90
CA SER A 61 -5.54 5.22 -12.55
C SER A 61 -4.78 5.20 -11.22
N LEU A 62 -3.49 5.50 -11.26
CA LEU A 62 -2.67 5.63 -10.04
C LEU A 62 -3.18 6.72 -9.08
N ASP A 63 -3.98 7.69 -9.56
CA ASP A 63 -4.63 8.69 -8.70
C ASP A 63 -5.64 8.08 -7.73
N ASP A 64 -6.28 6.98 -8.11
CA ASP A 64 -7.22 6.28 -7.22
C ASP A 64 -6.49 5.63 -6.04
N ILE A 65 -5.28 5.08 -6.27
CA ILE A 65 -4.43 4.53 -5.20
C ILE A 65 -3.89 5.64 -4.31
N ALA A 66 -3.35 6.72 -4.90
CA ALA A 66 -2.83 7.86 -4.16
C ALA A 66 -3.91 8.50 -3.27
N ARG A 67 -5.13 8.65 -3.81
CA ARG A 67 -6.28 9.14 -3.05
C ARG A 67 -6.68 8.19 -1.92
N ALA A 68 -6.76 6.88 -2.18
CA ALA A 68 -7.09 5.88 -1.16
C ALA A 68 -6.11 5.93 0.01
N SER A 69 -4.81 6.02 -0.27
CA SER A 69 -3.76 6.16 0.74
C SER A 69 -3.98 7.42 1.60
N HIS A 70 -4.23 8.56 0.96
CA HIS A 70 -4.43 9.83 1.64
C HIS A 70 -5.69 9.81 2.53
N GLU A 71 -6.79 9.24 2.02
CA GLU A 71 -8.04 9.06 2.75
C GLU A 71 -7.87 8.12 3.95
N LEU A 72 -7.11 7.03 3.80
CA LEU A 72 -6.74 6.14 4.91
C LEU A 72 -5.99 6.90 6.00
N ARG A 73 -4.94 7.66 5.65
CA ARG A 73 -4.15 8.43 6.62
C ARG A 73 -5.04 9.36 7.47
N ASN A 74 -6.03 9.96 6.82
CA ASN A 74 -6.95 10.93 7.43
C ASN A 74 -8.15 10.29 8.13
N SER A 75 -8.31 8.96 8.05
CA SER A 75 -9.40 8.23 8.71
C SER A 75 -9.24 8.11 10.23
N LEU A 76 -8.05 8.41 10.77
CA LEU A 76 -7.76 8.45 12.20
C LEU A 76 -7.13 9.79 12.61
N GLY A 77 -7.90 10.60 13.33
CA GLY A 77 -7.46 11.87 13.92
C GLY A 77 -6.72 11.67 15.25
N TYR A 78 -5.87 12.64 15.63
CA TYR A 78 -5.16 12.60 16.92
C TYR A 78 -6.09 12.61 18.14
N SER A 79 -7.19 13.38 18.08
CA SER A 79 -8.18 13.43 19.15
C SER A 79 -8.83 12.07 19.39
N GLU A 80 -9.08 11.30 18.33
CA GLU A 80 -9.69 9.98 18.39
C GLU A 80 -8.73 8.98 19.07
N VAL A 81 -7.43 9.02 18.74
CA VAL A 81 -6.39 8.17 19.37
C VAL A 81 -6.36 8.34 20.89
N ILE A 82 -6.58 9.56 21.39
CA ILE A 82 -6.58 9.84 22.83
C ILE A 82 -7.81 9.21 23.52
N THR A 83 -8.95 9.16 22.83
CA THR A 83 -10.21 8.64 23.39
C THR A 83 -10.33 7.12 23.38
N LEU A 84 -9.57 6.44 22.54
CA LEU A 84 -9.66 5.00 22.35
C LEU A 84 -8.90 4.23 23.43
N SER A 85 -9.46 3.09 23.81
CA SER A 85 -8.81 2.15 24.71
C SER A 85 -7.65 1.43 24.01
N THR A 86 -6.72 0.91 24.79
CA THR A 86 -5.57 0.15 24.28
C THR A 86 -5.96 -1.03 23.38
N PRO A 87 -6.95 -1.88 23.72
CA PRO A 87 -7.38 -2.97 22.82
C PRO A 87 -7.95 -2.49 21.48
N GLU A 88 -8.68 -1.36 21.48
CA GLU A 88 -9.21 -0.77 20.25
C GLU A 88 -8.10 -0.22 19.37
N LEU A 89 -7.12 0.46 19.96
CA LEU A 89 -5.94 0.96 19.24
C LEU A 89 -5.12 -0.16 18.61
N VAL A 90 -4.90 -1.28 19.33
CA VAL A 90 -4.23 -2.47 18.78
C VAL A 90 -4.99 -3.00 17.56
N THR A 91 -6.32 -3.08 17.67
CA THR A 91 -7.14 -3.59 16.57
C THR A 91 -7.11 -2.65 15.37
N LEU A 92 -7.25 -1.34 15.58
CA LEU A 92 -7.16 -0.36 14.50
C LEU A 92 -5.78 -0.34 13.84
N ARG A 93 -4.69 -0.45 14.61
CA ARG A 93 -3.33 -0.55 14.05
C ARG A 93 -3.22 -1.72 13.08
N ARG A 94 -3.75 -2.89 13.46
CA ARG A 94 -3.79 -4.08 12.58
C ARG A 94 -4.62 -3.82 11.33
N ASP A 95 -5.80 -3.22 11.47
CA ASP A 95 -6.69 -2.89 10.35
C ASP A 95 -5.96 -1.96 9.37
N PHE A 96 -5.26 -0.93 9.86
CA PHE A 96 -4.44 -0.03 9.02
C PHE A 96 -3.31 -0.75 8.29
N VAL A 97 -2.55 -1.58 9.00
CA VAL A 97 -1.46 -2.36 8.36
C VAL A 97 -2.02 -3.27 7.28
N ALA A 98 -3.18 -3.89 7.49
CA ALA A 98 -3.83 -4.73 6.48
C ALA A 98 -4.23 -3.91 5.23
N ASP A 99 -4.88 -2.75 5.41
CA ASP A 99 -5.32 -1.91 4.29
C ASP A 99 -4.13 -1.32 3.50
N TYR A 100 -3.13 -0.79 4.19
CA TYR A 100 -1.93 -0.27 3.53
C TYR A 100 -1.14 -1.37 2.80
N THR A 101 -0.99 -2.55 3.40
CA THR A 101 -0.31 -3.66 2.72
C THR A 101 -1.09 -4.18 1.51
N ALA A 102 -2.42 -4.04 1.49
CA ALA A 102 -3.22 -4.31 0.30
C ALA A 102 -2.96 -3.29 -0.84
N LEU A 103 -2.85 -2.00 -0.52
CA LEU A 103 -2.46 -0.97 -1.51
C LEU A 103 -1.06 -1.25 -2.07
N LEU A 104 -0.11 -1.55 -1.18
CA LEU A 104 1.28 -1.83 -1.55
C LEU A 104 1.42 -3.11 -2.38
N SER A 105 0.59 -4.13 -2.15
CA SER A 105 0.55 -5.35 -2.94
C SER A 105 0.12 -5.08 -4.40
N VAL A 106 -0.84 -4.17 -4.59
CA VAL A 106 -1.20 -3.72 -5.94
C VAL A 106 -0.05 -2.97 -6.60
N LEU A 107 0.61 -2.05 -5.88
CA LEU A 107 1.76 -1.31 -6.42
C LEU A 107 2.92 -2.23 -6.81
N ASP A 108 3.24 -3.22 -5.98
CA ASP A 108 4.26 -4.24 -6.26
C ASP A 108 3.95 -5.05 -7.53
N GLY A 109 2.67 -5.26 -7.86
CA GLY A 109 2.26 -5.94 -9.09
C GLY A 109 2.36 -5.09 -10.36
N LEU A 110 2.51 -3.77 -10.23
CA LEU A 110 2.59 -2.82 -11.35
C LEU A 110 4.00 -2.36 -11.67
N GLU A 111 4.91 -2.48 -10.70
CA GLU A 111 6.28 -2.03 -10.86
C GLU A 111 7.05 -2.98 -11.76
N ASP A 112 7.75 -2.43 -12.75
CA ASP A 112 8.73 -3.19 -13.50
C ASP A 112 10.00 -3.34 -12.64
N PRO A 113 10.36 -4.56 -12.20
CA PRO A 113 11.54 -4.76 -11.35
C PRO A 113 12.86 -4.44 -12.06
N ALA A 114 12.87 -4.35 -13.41
CA ALA A 114 14.03 -3.94 -14.18
C ALA A 114 14.12 -2.41 -14.35
N PHE A 115 13.06 -1.66 -13.99
CA PHE A 115 13.06 -0.20 -14.11
C PHE A 115 14.06 0.41 -13.12
N VAL A 116 15.09 1.05 -13.66
CA VAL A 116 16.09 1.78 -12.89
C VAL A 116 16.11 3.22 -13.41
N GLU A 117 15.59 4.15 -12.63
CA GLU A 117 15.43 5.54 -13.09
C GLU A 117 16.75 6.22 -13.47
N SER A 118 17.86 5.84 -12.83
CA SER A 118 19.20 6.37 -13.15
C SER A 118 19.83 5.73 -14.39
N ASP A 119 19.23 4.70 -14.98
CA ASP A 119 19.77 4.05 -16.18
C ASP A 119 19.31 4.83 -17.44
N ASP A 120 20.26 5.09 -18.34
CA ASP A 120 20.06 5.81 -19.60
C ASP A 120 18.96 5.19 -20.48
N ARG A 121 18.69 3.89 -20.33
CA ARG A 121 17.60 3.17 -21.00
C ARG A 121 16.21 3.59 -20.51
N TYR A 122 16.11 4.29 -19.38
CA TYR A 122 14.86 4.82 -18.86
C TYR A 122 14.81 6.35 -18.84
N GLN A 123 15.74 7.01 -19.55
CA GLN A 123 15.65 8.44 -19.80
C GLN A 123 14.72 8.72 -21.00
N PRO A 124 13.75 9.64 -20.86
CA PRO A 124 12.90 10.05 -21.96
C PRO A 124 13.74 10.63 -23.10
N ARG A 125 13.56 10.10 -24.32
CA ARG A 125 14.17 10.69 -25.51
C ARG A 125 13.17 11.62 -26.17
N ILE A 126 13.48 12.92 -26.19
CA ILE A 126 12.60 13.94 -26.78
C ILE A 126 12.85 14.05 -28.28
N CYS A 127 14.12 14.04 -28.69
CA CYS A 127 14.50 14.07 -30.09
C CYS A 127 15.07 12.75 -30.57
N PHE A 128 14.53 12.27 -31.69
CA PHE A 128 15.04 11.12 -32.41
C PHE A 128 15.72 11.61 -33.69
N MET A 129 16.84 10.99 -34.05
CA MET A 129 17.51 11.25 -35.32
C MET A 129 16.81 10.43 -36.41
N PRO A 130 16.31 11.05 -37.49
CA PRO A 130 15.85 10.31 -38.65
C PRO A 130 16.92 9.34 -39.17
N PRO A 131 16.57 8.16 -39.72
CA PRO A 131 17.57 7.37 -40.43
C PRO A 131 18.12 8.15 -41.63
N ARG A 132 19.36 7.87 -42.02
CA ARG A 132 19.95 8.47 -43.21
C ARG A 132 19.22 7.96 -44.45
N GLU A 133 18.84 8.87 -45.35
CA GLU A 133 18.21 8.52 -46.62
C GLU A 133 19.24 7.85 -47.56
N PRO A 134 18.80 7.02 -48.53
CA PRO A 134 19.70 6.34 -49.47
C PRO A 134 20.56 7.28 -50.32
N ASN A 135 20.09 8.51 -50.54
CA ASN A 135 20.84 9.57 -51.24
C ASN A 135 21.93 10.23 -50.37
N GLY A 136 22.13 9.77 -49.14
CA GLY A 136 23.09 10.30 -48.17
C GLY A 136 22.59 11.49 -47.35
N HIS A 137 21.41 12.04 -47.67
CA HIS A 137 20.79 13.11 -46.90
C HIS A 137 20.45 12.62 -45.48
N GLN A 138 20.69 13.49 -44.51
CA GLN A 138 20.43 13.23 -43.10
C GLN A 138 19.69 14.43 -42.55
N ALA A 139 18.39 14.27 -42.32
CA ALA A 139 17.59 15.28 -41.65
C ALA A 139 18.07 15.46 -40.20
N MET A 140 17.84 16.66 -39.66
CA MET A 140 18.23 17.02 -38.30
C MET A 140 17.43 16.20 -37.25
N PRO A 141 17.94 16.06 -36.01
CA PRO A 141 17.13 15.52 -34.92
C PRO A 141 15.83 16.30 -34.77
N CYS A 142 14.74 15.60 -34.41
CA CYS A 142 13.42 16.24 -34.26
C CYS A 142 12.82 16.80 -35.57
N ALA A 143 13.38 16.47 -36.75
CA ALA A 143 12.78 16.84 -38.03
C ALA A 143 11.32 16.38 -38.13
N ASP A 144 10.49 17.19 -38.79
CA ASP A 144 9.12 16.80 -39.15
C ASP A 144 9.20 15.65 -40.16
N PRO A 145 8.41 14.56 -40.02
CA PRO A 145 8.42 13.47 -41.00
C PRO A 145 8.19 13.92 -42.45
N SER A 146 7.52 15.04 -42.69
CA SER A 146 7.33 15.62 -44.02
C SER A 146 8.61 16.13 -44.67
N GLU A 147 9.67 16.41 -43.90
CA GLU A 147 10.99 16.83 -44.38
C GLU A 147 11.82 15.66 -44.93
N ILE A 148 11.44 14.42 -44.64
CA ILE A 148 12.12 13.21 -45.14
C ILE A 148 11.57 12.86 -46.51
N SER A 149 12.39 12.92 -47.56
CA SER A 149 11.92 12.78 -48.94
C SER A 149 11.57 11.33 -49.30
N ASP A 150 12.40 10.38 -48.91
CA ASP A 150 12.23 8.95 -49.18
C ASP A 150 11.06 8.35 -48.37
N PRO A 151 10.03 7.77 -49.04
CA PRO A 151 8.85 7.23 -48.35
C PRO A 151 9.15 6.09 -47.37
N ALA A 152 10.12 5.22 -47.69
CA ALA A 152 10.49 4.09 -46.84
C ALA A 152 11.20 4.57 -45.57
N THR A 153 12.15 5.50 -45.71
CA THR A 153 12.86 6.15 -44.60
C THR A 153 11.88 6.93 -43.71
N ARG A 154 10.94 7.66 -44.33
CA ARG A 154 9.87 8.38 -43.61
C ARG A 154 9.01 7.43 -42.78
N ALA A 155 8.56 6.31 -43.37
CA ALA A 155 7.75 5.32 -42.66
C ALA A 155 8.50 4.73 -41.47
N ALA A 156 9.77 4.35 -41.65
CA ALA A 156 10.62 3.84 -40.58
C ALA A 156 10.80 4.86 -39.43
N TYR A 157 11.00 6.14 -39.77
CA TYR A 157 11.11 7.20 -38.78
C TYR A 157 9.80 7.40 -38.00
N VAL A 158 8.65 7.43 -38.67
CA VAL A 158 7.33 7.53 -38.01
C VAL A 158 7.11 6.36 -37.04
N THR A 159 7.44 5.13 -37.44
CA THR A 159 7.37 3.96 -36.55
C THR A 159 8.29 4.14 -35.34
N ALA A 160 9.52 4.62 -35.52
CA ALA A 160 10.44 4.88 -34.42
C ALA A 160 9.91 5.97 -33.46
N LEU A 161 9.30 7.04 -33.98
CA LEU A 161 8.66 8.08 -33.16
C LEU A 161 7.51 7.52 -32.32
N GLN A 162 6.66 6.68 -32.92
CA GLN A 162 5.54 6.03 -32.21
C GLN A 162 6.04 5.08 -31.11
N ALA A 163 7.05 4.26 -31.40
CA ALA A 163 7.66 3.37 -30.42
C ALA A 163 8.28 4.16 -29.26
N ASN A 164 8.96 5.26 -29.57
CA ASN A 164 9.55 6.15 -28.57
C ASN A 164 8.48 6.84 -27.71
N ALA A 165 7.37 7.29 -28.30
CA ALA A 165 6.25 7.87 -27.56
C ALA A 165 5.63 6.88 -26.58
N THR A 166 5.43 5.62 -26.99
CA THR A 166 4.94 4.54 -26.12
C THR A 166 5.92 4.26 -24.98
N ARG A 167 7.22 4.15 -25.27
CA ARG A 167 8.26 3.97 -24.26
C ARG A 167 8.29 5.12 -23.26
N ASN A 168 8.27 6.37 -23.73
CA ASN A 168 8.27 7.55 -22.84
C ASN A 168 7.04 7.57 -21.93
N ARG A 169 5.87 7.15 -22.45
CA ARG A 169 4.65 6.99 -21.65
C ARG A 169 4.83 5.94 -20.55
N GLN A 170 5.40 4.78 -20.88
CA GLN A 170 5.69 3.73 -19.90
C GLN A 170 6.67 4.19 -18.82
N ILE A 171 7.75 4.89 -19.20
CA ILE A 171 8.68 5.51 -18.25
C ILE A 171 7.94 6.49 -17.33
N GLY A 172 7.08 7.34 -17.88
CA GLY A 172 6.27 8.28 -17.10
C GLY A 172 5.36 7.58 -16.10
N ILE A 173 4.75 6.45 -16.48
CA ILE A 173 3.94 5.62 -15.58
C ILE A 173 4.80 5.06 -14.44
N GLN A 174 5.97 4.48 -14.74
CA GLN A 174 6.86 3.90 -13.71
C GLN A 174 7.38 4.96 -12.73
N ARG A 175 7.74 6.17 -13.22
CA ARG A 175 8.12 7.29 -12.34
C ARG A 175 6.96 7.70 -11.42
N ARG A 176 5.76 7.82 -11.96
CA ARG A 176 4.56 8.14 -11.16
C ARG A 176 4.25 7.05 -10.14
N LEU A 177 4.40 5.78 -10.52
CA LEU A 177 4.19 4.64 -9.64
C LEU A 177 5.11 4.71 -8.42
N ARG A 178 6.39 5.02 -8.61
CA ARG A 178 7.35 5.22 -7.51
C ARG A 178 6.94 6.33 -6.56
N LEU A 179 6.53 7.48 -7.08
CA LEU A 179 6.06 8.59 -6.24
C LEU A 179 4.83 8.21 -5.41
N VAL A 180 3.89 7.47 -6.01
CA VAL A 180 2.73 6.95 -5.27
C VAL A 180 3.18 5.95 -4.22
N ASP A 181 4.09 5.03 -4.56
CA ASP A 181 4.63 4.02 -3.64
C ASP A 181 5.34 4.61 -2.42
N GLU A 182 6.22 5.59 -2.65
CA GLU A 182 6.88 6.36 -1.60
C GLU A 182 5.86 7.09 -0.71
N GLY A 183 4.83 7.68 -1.32
CA GLY A 183 3.71 8.29 -0.61
C GLY A 183 2.98 7.30 0.29
N VAL A 184 2.54 6.15 -0.24
CA VAL A 184 1.83 5.12 0.54
C VAL A 184 2.69 4.59 1.68
N THR A 185 3.97 4.35 1.42
CA THR A 185 4.93 3.88 2.43
C THR A 185 5.12 4.90 3.55
N THR A 186 5.27 6.18 3.20
CA THR A 186 5.39 7.28 4.17
C THR A 186 4.13 7.43 5.01
N GLU A 187 2.94 7.31 4.40
CA GLU A 187 1.68 7.44 5.12
C GLU A 187 1.44 6.28 6.10
N LEU A 188 1.79 5.04 5.73
CA LEU A 188 1.79 3.91 6.65
C LEU A 188 2.70 4.17 7.85
N GLN A 189 3.93 4.63 7.61
CA GLN A 189 4.88 4.96 8.68
C GLN A 189 4.30 6.01 9.64
N LEU A 190 3.71 7.09 9.10
CA LEU A 190 3.08 8.14 9.91
C LEU A 190 1.90 7.61 10.72
N VAL A 191 1.09 6.72 10.16
CA VAL A 191 -0.03 6.10 10.89
C VAL A 191 0.48 5.20 12.01
N LEU A 192 1.49 4.37 11.77
CA LEU A 192 2.11 3.53 12.81
C LEU A 192 2.71 4.37 13.96
N GLN A 193 3.33 5.51 13.64
CA GLN A 193 3.83 6.45 14.64
C GLN A 193 2.73 7.00 15.55
N LYS A 194 1.49 7.22 15.05
CA LYS A 194 0.37 7.66 15.90
C LYS A 194 -0.01 6.66 16.98
N PHE A 195 0.25 5.37 16.76
CA PHE A 195 -0.03 4.31 17.74
C PHE A 195 1.12 4.09 18.74
N HIS A 196 2.30 4.60 18.44
CA HIS A 196 3.50 4.41 19.26
C HIS A 196 3.30 4.94 20.68
N GLY A 197 3.68 4.16 21.68
CA GLY A 197 3.52 4.49 23.10
C GLY A 197 2.09 4.40 23.65
N ARG A 198 1.08 4.14 22.82
CA ARG A 198 -0.34 4.04 23.21
C ARG A 198 -0.92 2.63 23.05
N ALA A 199 -0.46 1.91 22.03
CA ALA A 199 -0.74 0.49 21.85
C ALA A 199 0.50 -0.33 22.26
N PRO A 200 0.36 -1.43 23.02
CA PRO A 200 1.46 -2.33 23.33
C PRO A 200 2.08 -2.89 22.05
N ASP A 201 3.30 -3.42 22.14
CA ASP A 201 3.88 -4.16 21.02
C ASP A 201 3.01 -5.38 20.67
N ASP A 202 2.73 -5.55 19.38
CA ASP A 202 2.09 -6.73 18.82
C ASP A 202 2.70 -7.14 17.47
N SER A 203 4.00 -6.89 17.31
CA SER A 203 4.85 -7.23 16.17
C SER A 203 4.52 -8.56 15.51
N ARG A 204 4.32 -9.64 16.29
CA ARG A 204 3.94 -10.97 15.76
C ARG A 204 2.63 -10.96 14.96
N ALA A 205 1.63 -10.19 15.40
CA ALA A 205 0.35 -10.07 14.69
C ALA A 205 0.49 -9.22 13.44
N LEU A 206 1.25 -8.13 13.51
CA LEU A 206 1.56 -7.29 12.36
C LEU A 206 2.34 -8.07 11.29
N ASP A 207 3.34 -8.85 11.71
CA ASP A 207 4.10 -9.75 10.85
C ASP A 207 3.21 -10.73 10.10
N ALA A 208 2.24 -11.33 10.78
CA ALA A 208 1.30 -12.25 10.15
C ALA A 208 0.43 -11.56 9.09
N ILE A 209 0.09 -10.28 9.28
CA ILE A 209 -0.64 -9.48 8.29
C ILE A 209 0.25 -9.23 7.07
N VAL A 210 1.46 -8.72 7.30
CA VAL A 210 2.41 -8.37 6.22
C VAL A 210 2.81 -9.62 5.42
N GLN A 211 2.98 -10.78 6.06
CA GLN A 211 3.26 -12.05 5.37
C GLN A 211 2.12 -12.47 4.44
N LYS A 212 0.86 -12.29 4.87
CA LYS A 212 -0.33 -12.68 4.10
C LYS A 212 -0.64 -11.72 2.94
N ALA A 213 -0.15 -10.49 3.00
CA ALA A 213 -0.47 -9.45 2.01
C ALA A 213 0.11 -9.70 0.60
N GLY A 214 1.07 -10.63 0.46
CA GLY A 214 1.67 -10.95 -0.83
C GLY A 214 2.61 -9.87 -1.38
N ILE A 215 3.03 -8.91 -0.54
CA ILE A 215 4.03 -7.89 -0.92
C ILE A 215 5.44 -8.50 -1.06
N ARG A 216 6.31 -7.83 -1.82
CA ARG A 216 7.71 -8.23 -2.03
C ARG A 216 8.49 -8.24 -0.71
N GLU A 217 9.49 -9.12 -0.63
CA GLU A 217 10.27 -9.31 0.61
C GLU A 217 11.01 -8.03 1.04
N ILE A 218 11.57 -7.27 0.09
CA ILE A 218 12.23 -6.00 0.41
C ILE A 218 11.30 -5.02 1.14
N ARG A 219 10.03 -4.96 0.71
CA ARG A 219 9.01 -4.12 1.32
C ARG A 219 8.57 -4.66 2.68
N ARG A 220 8.45 -5.99 2.80
CA ARG A 220 8.15 -6.65 4.07
C ARG A 220 9.20 -6.31 5.14
N VAL A 221 10.48 -6.37 4.78
CA VAL A 221 11.59 -5.98 5.67
C VAL A 221 11.48 -4.50 6.05
N ALA A 222 11.20 -3.62 5.09
CA ALA A 222 11.03 -2.19 5.36
C ALA A 222 9.86 -1.90 6.32
N ILE A 223 8.71 -2.55 6.14
CA ILE A 223 7.53 -2.38 7.01
C ILE A 223 7.79 -2.92 8.42
N ARG A 224 8.48 -4.07 8.54
CA ARG A 224 8.87 -4.63 9.84
C ARG A 224 9.75 -3.69 10.66
N ALA A 225 10.56 -2.86 10.00
CA ALA A 225 11.39 -1.88 10.69
C ALA A 225 10.61 -0.67 11.23
N MET A 226 9.31 -0.55 10.92
CA MET A 226 8.46 0.57 11.34
C MET A 226 7.76 0.37 12.69
N TYR A 227 7.68 -0.87 13.20
CA TYR A 227 7.02 -1.22 14.46
C TYR A 227 7.92 -2.10 15.33
#